data_AF-A0A953Z9L6-F1
#
_entry.id   AF-A0A953Z9L6-F1
#
_cell.length_a   1.000
_cell.length_b   1.000
_cell.length_c   1.000
_cell.angle_alpha   90.00
_cell.angle_beta   90.00
_cell.angle_gamma   90.00
#
_symmetry.space_group_name_H-M   'P 1'
#
loop_
_entity.id
_entity.type
_entity.pdbx_description
1 polymer ?
#
loop_
_entity_poly.entity_id
_entity_poly.type
_entity_poly.pdbx_seq_one_letter_code
_entity_poly.pdbx_strand_id
1 'polypeptide(L)'
;MASRIPAGRVVKVAQAAVVASGTGADTHPITVIPLVDGEELCGLEIRCRCGAQAVVDCVYDGPDATAPARTDADVPTTSAPEQEDTP
;
A
#
# COMPACT_ATOMS: atom_id res chain seq x y z
N MET A 1 12.41 16.00 -8.25
CA MET A 1 11.07 16.62 -8.27
C MET A 1 10.06 15.49 -8.11
N ALA A 2 9.49 15.30 -6.92
CA ALA A 2 8.41 14.34 -6.74
C ALA A 2 7.15 14.92 -7.40
N SER A 3 6.59 14.18 -8.36
CA SER A 3 5.33 14.54 -9.01
C SER A 3 4.22 14.40 -7.98
N ARG A 4 3.62 15.52 -7.54
CA ARG A 4 2.42 15.47 -6.69
C ARG A 4 1.27 15.00 -7.55
N ILE A 5 0.76 13.81 -7.28
CA ILE A 5 -0.43 13.28 -7.94
C ILE A 5 -1.62 14.05 -7.36
N PRO A 6 -2.51 14.63 -8.16
CA PRO A 6 -3.70 15.29 -7.64
C PRO A 6 -4.68 14.23 -7.09
N ALA A 7 -5.25 14.50 -5.91
CA ALA A 7 -6.30 13.68 -5.33
C ALA A 7 -7.57 13.69 -6.21
N GLY A 8 -8.36 12.62 -6.13
CA GLY A 8 -9.53 12.36 -6.99
C GLY A 8 -9.20 11.67 -8.31
N ARG A 9 -7.98 11.14 -8.47
CA ARG A 9 -7.56 10.38 -9.65
C ARG A 9 -6.62 9.25 -9.27
N VAL A 10 -7.12 8.01 -9.43
CA VAL A 10 -6.31 6.81 -9.28
C VAL A 10 -5.28 6.71 -10.41
N VAL A 11 -4.01 6.56 -10.03
CA VAL A 11 -2.90 6.36 -10.96
C VAL A 11 -2.01 5.19 -10.52
N LYS A 12 -1.36 4.56 -11.51
CA LYS A 12 -0.35 3.52 -11.28
C LYS A 12 0.97 4.19 -10.93
N VAL A 13 1.61 3.74 -9.86
CA VAL A 13 2.98 4.15 -9.56
C VAL A 13 3.96 3.34 -10.43
N ALA A 14 5.02 3.98 -10.93
CA ALA A 14 6.03 3.31 -11.76
C ALA A 14 6.93 2.31 -10.99
N GLN A 15 6.69 2.11 -9.70
CA GLN A 15 7.45 1.24 -8.81
C GLN A 15 6.71 -0.10 -8.63
N ALA A 16 6.78 -0.95 -9.64
CA ALA A 16 6.24 -2.30 -9.55
C ALA A 16 7.17 -3.18 -8.71
N ALA A 17 6.60 -3.99 -7.81
CA ALA A 17 7.29 -5.03 -7.08
C ALA A 17 7.09 -6.38 -7.77
N VAL A 18 8.14 -7.20 -7.85
CA VAL A 18 8.01 -8.61 -8.26
C VAL A 18 8.05 -9.45 -7.00
N VAL A 19 6.98 -10.19 -6.73
CA VAL A 19 6.85 -11.04 -5.54
C VAL A 19 6.60 -12.49 -5.95
N ALA A 20 6.96 -13.41 -5.06
CA ALA A 20 6.67 -14.82 -5.20
C ALA A 20 5.20 -15.11 -4.84
N SER A 21 4.50 -15.85 -5.69
CA SER A 21 3.15 -16.37 -5.45
C SER A 21 3.21 -17.89 -5.38
N GLY A 22 2.57 -18.49 -4.37
CA GLY A 22 2.63 -19.93 -4.11
C GLY A 22 3.64 -20.30 -3.03
N THR A 23 3.79 -21.60 -2.76
CA THR A 23 4.70 -22.15 -1.76
C THR A 23 5.54 -23.28 -2.37
N GLY A 24 6.81 -23.38 -1.95
CA GLY A 24 7.69 -24.47 -2.39
C GLY A 24 7.98 -24.47 -3.91
N ALA A 25 7.84 -25.63 -4.54
CA ALA A 25 8.14 -25.82 -5.97
C ALA A 25 7.18 -25.07 -6.92
N ASP A 26 5.98 -24.70 -6.44
CA ASP A 26 4.95 -24.01 -7.22
C ASP A 26 5.04 -22.49 -7.09
N THR A 27 6.23 -21.98 -6.75
CA THR A 27 6.47 -20.55 -6.61
C THR A 27 6.61 -19.90 -7.99
N HIS A 28 5.75 -18.93 -8.27
CA HIS A 28 5.74 -18.16 -9.51
C HIS A 28 5.87 -16.67 -9.26
N PRO A 29 6.66 -15.94 -10.06
CA PRO A 29 6.74 -14.50 -9.94
C PRO A 29 5.42 -13.85 -10.40
N ILE A 30 4.89 -12.96 -9.58
CA ILE A 30 3.81 -12.05 -9.93
C ILE A 30 4.31 -10.61 -9.79
N THR A 31 3.76 -9.71 -10.59
CA THR A 31 4.05 -8.29 -10.52
C THR A 31 2.92 -7.59 -9.78
N VAL A 32 3.25 -6.80 -8.77
CA VAL A 32 2.32 -6.00 -7.98
C VAL A 32 2.61 -4.53 -8.25
N ILE A 33 1.60 -3.80 -8.68
CA ILE A 33 1.69 -2.39 -9.05
C ILE A 33 0.80 -1.60 -8.10
N PRO A 34 1.36 -0.72 -7.24
CA PRO A 34 0.56 0.14 -6.38
C PRO A 34 -0.31 1.09 -7.20
N LEU A 35 -1.57 1.21 -6.77
CA LEU A 35 -2.51 2.23 -7.22
C LEU A 35 -2.63 3.28 -6.12
N VAL A 36 -2.44 4.54 -6.48
CA VAL A 36 -2.53 5.66 -5.53
C VAL A 36 -3.53 6.70 -6.01
N ASP A 37 -4.20 7.34 -5.05
CA ASP A 37 -4.96 8.57 -5.27
C ASP A 37 -4.32 9.68 -4.43
N GLY A 38 -3.71 10.66 -5.10
CA GLY A 38 -2.81 11.59 -4.43
C GLY A 38 -1.62 10.87 -3.78
N GLU A 39 -1.51 10.98 -2.45
CA GLU A 39 -0.46 10.35 -1.64
C GLU A 39 -0.95 9.06 -0.95
N GLU A 40 -2.22 8.68 -1.16
CA GLU A 40 -2.84 7.54 -0.48
C GLU A 40 -2.82 6.28 -1.36
N LEU A 41 -2.54 5.13 -0.75
CA LEU A 41 -2.68 3.83 -1.40
C LEU A 41 -4.17 3.49 -1.50
N CYS A 42 -4.69 3.34 -2.71
CA CYS A 42 -6.09 3.01 -2.95
C CYS A 42 -6.30 1.59 -3.48
N GLY A 43 -5.23 0.92 -3.91
CA GLY A 43 -5.31 -0.47 -4.34
C GLY A 43 -4.02 -1.03 -4.91
N LEU A 44 -4.12 -2.23 -5.47
CA LEU A 44 -3.03 -2.95 -6.11
C LEU A 44 -3.52 -3.58 -7.42
N GLU A 45 -2.79 -3.39 -8.50
CA GLU A 45 -2.92 -4.22 -9.69
C GLU A 45 -1.92 -5.37 -9.61
N ILE A 46 -2.44 -6.59 -9.68
CA ILE A 46 -1.68 -7.83 -9.64
C ILE A 46 -1.66 -8.41 -11.05
N ARG A 47 -0.47 -8.71 -11.57
CA ARG A 47 -0.27 -9.34 -12.88
C ARG A 47 0.50 -10.64 -12.71
N CYS A 48 -0.05 -11.72 -13.23
CA CYS A 48 0.62 -13.01 -13.28
C CYS A 48 1.27 -13.23 -14.65
N ARG A 49 2.36 -13.99 -14.68
CA ARG A 49 3.04 -14.40 -15.93
C ARG A 49 2.11 -15.12 -16.92
N CYS A 50 1.08 -15.82 -16.44
CA CYS A 50 0.10 -16.48 -17.30
C CYS A 50 -0.82 -15.51 -18.06
N GLY A 51 -0.71 -14.19 -17.81
CA GLY A 51 -1.54 -13.15 -18.41
C GLY A 51 -2.76 -12.77 -17.58
N ALA A 52 -3.05 -13.50 -16.50
CA ALA A 52 -4.12 -13.15 -15.56
C ALA A 52 -3.80 -11.83 -14.84
N GLN A 53 -4.84 -11.02 -14.62
CA GLN A 53 -4.75 -9.75 -13.93
C GLN A 53 -5.90 -9.61 -12.94
N ALA A 54 -5.62 -9.00 -11.79
CA ALA A 54 -6.59 -8.67 -10.78
C ALA A 54 -6.32 -7.26 -10.25
N VAL A 55 -7.38 -6.56 -9.84
CA VAL A 55 -7.26 -5.32 -9.07
C VAL A 55 -7.84 -5.60 -7.69
N VAL A 56 -7.10 -5.23 -6.66
CA VAL A 56 -7.52 -5.29 -5.27
C VAL A 56 -7.70 -3.87 -4.81
N ASP A 57 -8.94 -3.51 -4.45
CA ASP A 57 -9.25 -2.21 -3.88
C ASP A 57 -8.99 -2.22 -2.38
N CYS A 58 -8.33 -1.18 -1.87
CA CYS A 58 -8.23 -0.96 -0.44
C CYS A 58 -9.54 -0.36 0.05
N VAL A 59 -10.24 -1.07 0.92
CA VAL A 59 -11.44 -0.57 1.58
C VAL A 59 -11.07 -0.17 3.00
N TYR A 60 -11.23 1.11 3.33
CA TYR A 60 -10.96 1.65 4.64
C TYR A 60 -12.27 1.90 5.38
N ASP A 61 -12.43 1.31 6.57
CA ASP A 61 -13.54 1.62 7.47
C ASP A 61 -13.12 2.78 8.39
N GLY A 62 -13.75 3.95 8.23
CA GLY A 62 -13.49 5.10 9.10
C GLY A 62 -14.20 6.39 8.65
N PRO A 63 -14.29 7.41 9.53
CA PRO A 63 -14.88 8.71 9.19
C PRO A 63 -14.10 9.47 8.10
N ASP A 64 -12.87 9.04 7.81
CA ASP A 64 -12.01 9.58 6.76
C ASP A 64 -12.07 8.78 5.44
N ALA A 65 -12.92 7.74 5.34
CA ALA A 65 -13.11 6.94 4.13
C ALA A 65 -13.69 7.72 2.92
N THR A 66 -13.81 9.05 3.02
CA THR A 66 -14.26 9.96 1.95
C THR A 66 -13.50 11.29 1.93
N ALA A 67 -12.52 11.56 2.81
CA ALA A 67 -11.95 12.91 2.94
C ALA A 67 -10.53 13.02 2.33
N PRO A 68 -10.28 14.01 1.43
CA PRO A 68 -8.96 14.23 0.87
C PRO A 68 -8.02 14.86 1.91
N ALA A 69 -6.80 14.33 1.98
CA ALA A 69 -5.59 14.90 2.59
C ALA A 69 -5.69 15.32 4.07
N ARG A 70 -5.25 14.42 4.96
CA ARG A 70 -4.76 14.83 6.29
C ARG A 70 -3.25 15.04 6.23
N THR A 71 -2.85 16.30 6.25
CA THR A 71 -1.46 16.75 6.47
C THR A 71 -0.93 16.25 7.81
N ASP A 72 0.33 15.82 7.82
CA ASP A 72 1.13 15.31 8.96
C ASP A 72 1.10 16.21 10.21
N ALA A 73 0.09 16.04 11.07
CA ALA A 73 0.07 16.70 12.37
C ALA A 73 -0.28 15.77 13.56
N ASP A 74 -0.64 14.51 13.34
CA ASP A 74 -1.10 13.64 14.43
C ASP A 74 -0.54 12.22 14.29
N VAL A 75 0.76 12.07 14.51
CA VAL A 75 1.33 10.77 14.89
C VAL A 75 1.46 10.78 16.42
N PRO A 76 0.61 10.07 17.18
CA PRO A 76 0.89 9.83 18.58
C PRO A 76 2.12 8.91 18.66
N THR A 77 3.25 9.46 19.11
CA THR A 77 4.39 8.66 19.56
C THR A 77 3.94 7.81 20.74
N THR A 78 3.64 6.53 20.50
CA THR A 78 3.63 5.54 21.57
C THR A 78 5.07 5.27 21.97
N SER A 79 5.47 5.86 23.09
CA SER A 79 6.69 5.48 23.80
C SER A 79 6.62 4.00 24.15
N ALA A 80 7.63 3.22 23.74
CA ALA A 80 7.80 1.83 24.16
C ALA A 80 7.88 1.73 25.70
N PRO A 81 7.40 0.64 26.33
CA PRO A 81 7.60 0.46 27.76
C PRO A 81 9.08 0.18 28.05
N GLU A 82 9.65 0.91 29.01
CA GLU A 82 10.94 0.59 29.64
C GLU A 82 10.86 -0.84 30.21
N GLN A 83 11.78 -1.71 29.81
CA GLN A 83 11.94 -2.99 30.50
C GLN A 83 12.64 -2.70 31.83
N GLU A 84 11.86 -2.85 32.90
CA GLU A 84 12.35 -2.80 34.27
C GLU A 84 13.25 -4.04 34.52
N ASP A 85 14.54 -3.77 34.71
CA ASP A 85 15.55 -4.72 35.16
C ASP A 85 15.23 -5.11 36.60
N THR A 86 15.19 -6.41 36.92
CA THR A 86 14.85 -6.93 38.25
C THR A 86 15.66 -8.23 38.47
N PRO A 87 16.22 -8.45 39.68
CA PRO A 87 17.66 -8.57 39.94
C PRO A 87 18.27 -9.97 39.81
#